data_AF-A0A497A2E8-F1
#
_entry.id   AF-A0A497A2E8-F1
#
_cell.length_a   1.000
_cell.length_b   1.000
_cell.length_c   1.000
_cell.angle_alpha   90.00
_cell.angle_beta   90.00
_cell.angle_gamma   90.00
#
_symmetry.space_group_name_H-M   'P 1'
#
loop_
_entity.id
_entity.type
_entity.pdbx_description
1 polymer ?
#
loop_
_entity_poly.entity_id
_entity_poly.type
_entity_poly.pdbx_seq_one_letter_code
_entity_poly.pdbx_strand_id
1 'polypeptide(L)'
;MLAIHDPEVAGFFLQQAVEKFLKAFLLSRGWELRRIHDLDALLDDAVAYTPSLEKFRPVCQKVTAFYFVERYPFIVEAGPTEEDVRVSLEQVSELIERLRHALRRP
;
A
#
# COMPACT_ATOMS: atom_id res chain seq x y z
N MET A 1 23.36 -1.56 7.90
CA MET A 1 22.86 -2.72 8.68
C MET A 1 21.48 -2.30 9.17
N LEU A 2 20.41 -2.98 8.75
CA LEU A 2 19.06 -2.65 9.19
C LEU A 2 18.96 -2.85 10.70
N ALA A 3 18.51 -1.84 11.44
CA ALA A 3 18.29 -1.98 12.88
C ALA A 3 17.09 -2.90 13.13
N ILE A 4 17.11 -3.68 14.21
CA ILE A 4 16.05 -4.66 14.56
C ILE A 4 14.69 -3.97 14.84
N HIS A 5 14.67 -2.64 15.01
CA HIS A 5 13.47 -1.82 15.23
C HIS A 5 13.48 -0.57 14.34
N ASP A 6 13.30 -0.76 13.03
CA ASP A 6 13.28 0.31 12.03
C ASP A 6 11.87 0.45 11.42
N PRO A 7 11.00 1.29 12.02
CA PRO A 7 9.62 1.46 11.54
C PRO A 7 9.56 2.19 10.20
N GLU A 8 10.57 2.98 9.83
CA GLU A 8 10.63 3.65 8.53
C GLU A 8 10.80 2.62 7.42
N VAL A 9 11.77 1.72 7.56
CA VAL A 9 12.00 0.63 6.60
C VAL A 9 10.81 -0.34 6.57
N ALA A 10 10.23 -0.65 7.73
CA ALA A 10 9.04 -1.50 7.79
C ALA A 10 7.84 -0.86 7.07
N GLY A 11 7.62 0.45 7.25
CA GLY A 11 6.60 1.22 6.55
C GLY A 11 6.85 1.28 5.04
N PHE A 12 8.09 1.47 4.61
CA PHE A 12 8.48 1.43 3.20
C PHE A 12 8.16 0.07 2.56
N PHE A 13 8.56 -1.04 3.20
CA PHE A 13 8.24 -2.37 2.67
C PHE A 13 6.75 -2.68 2.66
N LEU A 14 6.00 -2.18 3.65
CA LEU A 14 4.55 -2.30 3.66
C LEU A 14 3.94 -1.60 2.45
N GLN A 15 4.36 -0.35 2.16
CA GLN A 15 3.90 0.37 0.98
C GLN A 15 4.25 -0.38 -0.31
N GLN A 16 5.49 -0.84 -0.45
CA GLN A 16 5.94 -1.59 -1.63
C GLN A 16 5.17 -2.91 -1.83
N ALA A 17 4.80 -3.59 -0.75
CA ALA A 17 3.99 -4.80 -0.82
C ALA A 17 2.58 -4.50 -1.33
N VAL A 18 1.91 -3.48 -0.76
CA VAL A 18 0.56 -3.08 -1.17
C VAL A 18 0.55 -2.61 -2.63
N GLU A 19 1.53 -1.80 -3.04
CA GLU A 19 1.69 -1.33 -4.42
C GLU A 19 1.73 -2.50 -5.41
N LYS A 20 2.53 -3.52 -5.11
CA LYS A 20 2.68 -4.70 -5.97
C LYS A 20 1.39 -5.51 -6.07
N PHE A 21 0.66 -5.69 -4.98
CA PHE A 21 -0.62 -6.40 -5.01
C PHE A 21 -1.69 -5.64 -5.80
N LEU A 22 -1.80 -4.32 -5.62
CA LEU A 22 -2.73 -3.50 -6.39
C LEU A 22 -2.39 -3.54 -7.89
N LYS A 23 -1.12 -3.33 -8.24
CA LYS A 23 -0.67 -3.42 -9.64
C LYS A 23 -0.90 -4.81 -10.24
N ALA A 24 -0.62 -5.88 -9.50
CA ALA A 24 -0.88 -7.24 -9.97
C ALA A 24 -2.37 -7.46 -10.27
N PHE A 25 -3.25 -7.02 -9.37
CA PHE A 25 -4.69 -7.07 -9.59
C PHE A 25 -5.13 -6.24 -10.80
N LEU A 26 -4.64 -5.02 -10.94
CA LEU A 26 -4.96 -4.16 -12.09
C LEU A 26 -4.49 -4.77 -13.41
N LEU A 27 -3.24 -5.26 -13.45
CA LEU A 27 -2.68 -5.93 -14.63
C LEU A 27 -3.49 -7.16 -15.02
N SER A 28 -4.00 -7.93 -14.05
CA SER A 28 -4.86 -9.08 -14.33
C SER A 28 -6.24 -8.68 -14.90
N ARG A 29 -6.60 -7.39 -14.88
CA ARG A 29 -7.82 -6.82 -15.45
C ARG A 29 -7.58 -6.05 -16.76
N GLY A 30 -6.37 -6.13 -17.31
CA GLY A 30 -6.00 -5.45 -18.56
C GLY A 30 -5.65 -3.98 -18.39
N TRP A 31 -5.43 -3.51 -17.15
CA TRP A 31 -4.88 -2.17 -16.92
C TRP A 31 -3.46 -2.06 -17.48
N GLU A 32 -3.15 -0.92 -18.12
CA GLU A 32 -1.81 -0.65 -18.61
C GLU A 32 -0.89 -0.17 -17.49
N LEU A 33 0.31 -0.75 -17.41
CA LEU A 33 1.26 -0.44 -16.35
C LEU A 33 1.66 1.05 -16.35
N ARG A 34 1.16 1.81 -15.36
CA ARG A 34 1.58 3.19 -15.11
C ARG A 34 2.70 3.26 -14.07
N ARG A 35 3.66 4.17 -14.28
CA ARG A 35 4.76 4.47 -13.33
C ARG A 35 4.27 5.39 -12.20
N ILE A 36 3.32 4.90 -11.41
CA ILE A 36 2.77 5.56 -10.23
C ILE A 36 3.07 4.73 -8.97
N HIS A 37 3.32 5.40 -7.85
CA HIS A 37 3.61 4.78 -6.54
C HIS A 37 2.56 5.14 -5.48
N ASP A 38 1.67 6.06 -5.82
CA ASP A 38 0.58 6.49 -4.96
C ASP A 38 -0.47 5.37 -4.85
N LEU A 39 -0.73 4.91 -3.62
CA LEU A 39 -1.68 3.82 -3.41
C LEU A 39 -3.13 4.28 -3.53
N ASP A 40 -3.42 5.58 -3.32
CA ASP A 40 -4.75 6.14 -3.46
C ASP A 40 -5.18 6.11 -4.94
N ALA A 41 -4.28 6.54 -5.83
CA ALA A 41 -4.50 6.48 -7.28
C ALA A 41 -4.61 5.04 -7.82
N LEU A 42 -3.84 4.09 -7.26
CA LEU A 42 -3.97 2.67 -7.61
C LEU A 42 -5.27 2.06 -7.06
N LEU A 43 -5.73 2.52 -5.89
CA LEU A 43 -6.99 2.08 -5.33
C LEU A 43 -8.18 2.59 -6.15
N ASP A 44 -8.15 3.84 -6.63
CA ASP A 44 -9.18 4.39 -7.53
C ASP A 44 -9.41 3.47 -8.74
N ASP A 45 -8.32 3.07 -9.42
CA ASP A 45 -8.38 2.15 -10.53
C ASP A 45 -8.96 0.79 -10.10
N ALA A 46 -8.58 0.27 -8.93
CA ALA A 46 -9.03 -1.02 -8.45
C ALA A 46 -10.52 -1.02 -8.05
N VAL A 47 -11.00 0.09 -7.49
CA VAL A 47 -12.40 0.33 -7.10
C VAL A 47 -13.31 0.32 -8.33
N ALA A 48 -12.84 0.79 -9.48
CA ALA A 48 -13.59 0.71 -10.74
C ALA A 48 -13.93 -0.76 -11.13
N TYR A 49 -13.07 -1.72 -10.77
CA TYR A 49 -13.34 -3.16 -10.99
C TYR A 49 -14.02 -3.82 -9.79
N THR A 50 -13.78 -3.35 -8.57
CA THR A 50 -14.32 -3.95 -7.34
C THR A 50 -14.64 -2.84 -6.33
N PRO A 51 -15.88 -2.29 -6.36
CA PRO A 51 -16.26 -1.14 -5.53
C PRO A 51 -16.10 -1.37 -4.02
N SER A 52 -16.20 -2.61 -3.56
CA SER A 52 -15.99 -2.96 -2.14
C SER A 52 -14.58 -2.69 -1.60
N LEU A 53 -13.60 -2.41 -2.48
CA LEU A 53 -12.24 -2.03 -2.08
C LEU A 53 -12.16 -0.59 -1.55
N GLU A 54 -13.16 0.25 -1.82
CA GLU A 54 -13.16 1.68 -1.41
C GLU A 54 -12.94 1.87 0.09
N LYS A 55 -13.41 0.91 0.90
CA LYS A 55 -13.24 0.92 2.36
C LYS A 55 -11.77 0.93 2.81
N PHE A 56 -10.82 0.58 1.94
CA PHE A 56 -9.39 0.58 2.23
C PHE A 56 -8.69 1.92 1.91
N ARG A 57 -9.42 2.95 1.46
CA ARG A 57 -8.85 4.26 1.15
C ARG A 57 -8.08 4.89 2.32
N PRO A 58 -8.61 4.91 3.57
CA PRO A 58 -7.89 5.52 4.69
C PRO A 58 -6.53 4.86 4.95
N VAL A 59 -6.44 3.53 4.84
CA VAL A 59 -5.17 2.82 5.05
C VAL A 59 -4.21 3.00 3.87
N CYS A 60 -4.70 3.10 2.63
CA CYS A 60 -3.86 3.37 1.46
C CYS A 60 -3.22 4.77 1.53
N GLN A 61 -3.97 5.78 1.96
CA GLN A 61 -3.46 7.13 2.18
C GLN A 61 -2.39 7.15 3.29
N LYS A 62 -2.66 6.49 4.43
CA LYS A 62 -1.69 6.37 5.53
C LYS A 62 -0.40 5.67 5.09
N VAL A 63 -0.51 4.54 4.41
CA VAL A 63 0.66 3.76 3.96
C VAL A 63 1.43 4.49 2.85
N THR A 64 0.76 5.26 2.00
CA THR A 64 1.43 6.13 1.01
C THR A 64 2.33 7.16 1.69
N ALA A 65 1.90 7.72 2.83
CA ALA A 65 2.71 8.66 3.59
C ALA A 65 4.02 8.05 4.10
N PHE A 66 4.06 6.75 4.44
CA PHE A 66 5.28 6.07 4.91
C PHE A 66 6.41 6.09 3.86
N TYR A 67 6.06 6.04 2.58
CA TYR A 67 7.03 6.09 1.48
C TYR A 67 7.66 7.48 1.29
N PHE A 68 6.94 8.55 1.65
CA PHE A 68 7.45 9.91 1.52
C PHE A 68 8.47 10.26 2.60
N VAL A 69 8.41 9.65 3.79
CA VAL A 69 9.34 9.92 4.90
C VAL A 69 10.77 9.55 4.51
N GLU A 70 10.98 8.36 3.95
CA GLU A 70 12.32 7.90 3.55
C GLU A 70 12.91 8.78 2.43
N ARG A 71 12.06 9.30 1.54
CA ARG A 71 12.48 10.11 0.38
C ARG A 71 12.62 11.59 0.68
N TYR A 72 11.88 12.11 1.66
CA TYR A 72 11.82 13.53 1.99
C TYR A 72 11.84 13.75 3.50
N PRO A 73 12.93 13.38 4.19
CA PRO A 73 13.04 13.52 5.65
C PRO A 73 12.96 14.99 6.12
N PHE A 74 13.15 15.96 5.21
CA PHE A 74 13.05 17.39 5.51
C PHE A 74 11.62 17.96 5.45
N ILE A 75 10.66 17.19 4.91
CA ILE A 75 9.28 17.64 4.68
C ILE A 75 8.33 17.09 5.74
N VAL A 76 8.67 15.95 6.36
CA VAL A 76 7.81 15.28 7.34
C VAL A 76 8.41 15.47 8.74
N GLU A 77 7.64 16.08 9.66
CA GLU A 77 8.12 16.39 11.02
C GLU A 77 8.46 15.14 11.85
N ALA A 78 7.85 13.98 11.53
CA ALA A 78 8.14 12.70 12.15
C ALA A 78 7.85 11.53 11.20
N GLY A 79 8.72 10.51 11.23
CA GLY A 79 8.50 9.24 10.54
C GLY A 79 7.43 8.36 11.20
N PRO A 80 7.03 7.25 10.57
CA PRO A 80 6.07 6.31 11.17
C PRO A 80 6.62 5.73 12.47
N THR A 81 5.72 5.54 13.44
CA THR A 81 6.04 4.75 14.63
C THR A 81 5.87 3.25 14.35
N GLU A 82 6.45 2.39 15.19
CA GLU A 82 6.21 0.94 15.12
C GLU A 82 4.72 0.61 15.20
N GLU A 83 3.99 1.35 16.04
CA GLU A 83 2.54 1.21 16.17
C GLU A 83 1.80 1.58 14.88
N ASP A 84 2.21 2.66 14.21
CA ASP A 84 1.62 3.07 12.95
C ASP A 84 1.75 1.99 11.89
N VAL A 85 2.93 1.38 11.78
CA VAL A 85 3.19 0.30 10.83
C VAL A 85 2.40 -0.94 11.21
N ARG A 86 2.36 -1.32 12.49
CA ARG A 86 1.64 -2.50 12.99
C ARG A 86 0.14 -2.41 12.72
N VAL A 87 -0.49 -1.30 13.09
CA VAL A 87 -1.92 -1.06 12.84
C VAL A 87 -2.21 -1.03 11.34
N SER A 88 -1.33 -0.41 10.55
CA SER A 88 -1.51 -0.37 9.08
C SER A 88 -1.38 -1.76 8.46
N LEU A 89 -0.43 -2.59 8.94
CA LEU A 89 -0.25 -3.98 8.51
C LEU A 89 -1.51 -4.82 8.74
N GLU A 90 -2.11 -4.72 9.93
CA GLU A 90 -3.37 -5.41 10.26
C GLU A 90 -4.50 -5.00 9.30
N GLN A 91 -4.62 -3.69 9.01
CA GLN A 91 -5.65 -3.16 8.12
C GLN A 91 -5.45 -3.56 6.64
N VAL A 92 -4.21 -3.50 6.13
CA VAL A 92 -3.94 -3.89 4.73
C VAL A 92 -3.95 -5.39 4.52
N SER A 93 -3.82 -6.20 5.59
CA SER A 93 -3.87 -7.67 5.46
C SER A 93 -5.19 -8.13 4.83
N GLU A 94 -6.32 -7.51 5.19
CA GLU A 94 -7.60 -7.83 4.55
C GLU A 94 -7.63 -7.42 3.06
N LEU A 95 -7.04 -6.27 2.71
CA LEU A 95 -6.91 -5.84 1.31
C LEU A 95 -6.07 -6.84 0.50
N ILE A 96 -4.91 -7.22 1.01
CA ILE A 96 -3.99 -8.16 0.34
C ILE A 96 -4.68 -9.51 0.09
N GLU A 97 -5.39 -10.04 1.08
CA GLU A 97 -6.11 -11.30 0.92
C GLU A 97 -7.23 -11.21 -0.12
N ARG A 98 -7.98 -10.10 -0.17
CA ARG A 98 -8.98 -9.87 -1.22
C ARG A 98 -8.37 -9.82 -2.61
N LEU A 99 -7.25 -9.10 -2.77
CA LEU A 99 -6.53 -9.02 -4.05
C LEU A 99 -5.97 -10.39 -4.46
N ARG A 100 -5.37 -11.14 -3.53
CA ARG A 100 -4.92 -12.53 -3.77
C ARG A 100 -6.05 -13.45 -4.21
N HIS A 101 -7.19 -13.40 -3.54
CA HIS A 101 -8.34 -14.21 -3.91
C HIS A 101 -8.85 -13.86 -5.30
N ALA A 102 -8.86 -12.58 -5.67
CA ALA A 102 -9.25 -12.14 -7.00
C ALA A 102 -8.28 -12.59 -8.09
N LEU A 103 -6.97 -12.65 -7.80
CA LEU A 103 -5.93 -13.12 -8.71
C LEU A 103 -5.96 -14.64 -8.96
N ARG A 104 -6.51 -15.42 -8.02
CA ARG A 104 -6.58 -16.89 -8.11
C ARG A 104 -7.82 -17.39 -8.86
N ARG A 105 -8.79 -16.53 -9.15
CA ARG A 105 -10.00 -16.92 -9.88
C ARG A 105 -9.74 -16.77 -11.38
N PRO A 106 -9.86 -17.86 -12.16
CA PRO A 106 -9.66 -17.83 -13.61
C PRO A 106 -10.70 -16.98 -14.34
#